data_AF-A0A812AFY1-F1
#
_entry.id   AF-A0A812AFY1-F1
#
_cell.length_a   1.000
_cell.length_b   1.000
_cell.length_c   1.000
_cell.angle_alpha   90.00
_cell.angle_beta   90.00
_cell.angle_gamma   90.00
#
_symmetry.space_group_name_H-M   'P 1'
#
loop_
_entity.id
_entity.type
_entity.pdbx_description
1 polymer ?
#
loop_
_entity_poly.entity_id
_entity_poly.type
_entity_poly.pdbx_seq_one_letter_code
_entity_poly.pdbx_strand_id
1 'polypeptide(L)' 'MNRFLQNLGITFRRDPETKRPRVNKPDSKLDREQRKSGEYYYTPEE' A
#
# COMPACT_ATOMS: atom_id res chain seq x y z
N MET A 1 -2.27 -10.30 3.18
CA MET A 1 -2.69 -9.39 2.08
C MET A 1 -1.52 -9.04 1.16
N ASN A 2 -0.33 -8.77 1.69
CA ASN A 2 0.81 -8.29 0.90
C ASN A 2 1.21 -9.23 -0.26
N ARG A 3 1.30 -10.55 -0.07
CA ARG A 3 1.65 -11.50 -1.15
C ARG A 3 0.66 -11.47 -2.33
N PHE A 4 -0.63 -11.34 -2.07
CA PHE A 4 -1.66 -11.27 -3.12
C PHE A 4 -1.55 -9.96 -3.90
N LEU A 5 -1.45 -8.84 -3.18
CA LEU A 5 -1.35 -7.52 -3.77
C LEU A 5 -0.02 -7.28 -4.51
N GLN A 6 1.06 -7.90 -4.02
CA GLN A 6 2.34 -7.94 -4.71
C GLN A 6 2.23 -8.62 -6.08
N ASN A 7 1.55 -9.76 -6.16
CA ASN A 7 1.32 -10.44 -7.43
C ASN A 7 0.49 -9.58 -8.42
N LEU A 8 -0.39 -8.72 -7.90
CA LEU A 8 -1.15 -7.78 -8.70
C LEU A 8 -0.41 -6.46 -8.99
N GLY A 9 0.72 -6.21 -8.31
CA GLY A 9 1.44 -4.94 -8.41
C GLY A 9 0.66 -3.73 -7.88
N ILE A 10 -0.26 -3.91 -6.93
CA ILE A 10 -1.10 -2.83 -6.40
C ILE A 10 -0.74 -2.56 -4.94
N THR A 11 -0.55 -1.30 -4.57
CA THR A 11 -0.36 -0.89 -3.18
C THR A 11 -1.53 -0.05 -2.67
N PHE A 12 -1.79 -0.12 -1.37
CA PHE A 12 -2.84 0.64 -0.69
C PHE A 12 -2.28 1.51 0.43
N ARG A 13 -2.97 2.63 0.66
CA ARG A 13 -2.82 3.49 1.82
C ARG A 13 -4.12 3.56 2.61
N ARG A 14 -4.03 3.94 3.87
CA ARG A 14 -5.19 4.20 4.72
C ARG A 14 -5.55 5.67 4.69
N ASP A 15 -6.80 5.96 4.41
CA ASP A 15 -7.34 7.31 4.54
C ASP A 15 -7.37 7.71 6.03
N PRO A 16 -6.81 8.88 6.44
CA PRO A 16 -6.65 9.21 7.85
C PRO A 16 -7.98 9.45 8.56
N GLU A 17 -8.99 9.98 7.86
CA GLU A 17 -10.31 10.33 8.41
C GLU A 17 -11.23 9.11 8.41
N THR A 18 -11.42 8.49 7.25
CA THR A 18 -12.41 7.42 7.07
C THR A 18 -11.86 6.03 7.36
N LYS A 19 -10.54 5.91 7.54
CA LYS A 19 -9.81 4.65 7.73
C LYS A 19 -9.97 3.64 6.57
N ARG A 20 -10.53 4.09 5.44
CA ARG A 20 -10.77 3.26 4.26
C ARG A 20 -9.47 3.00 3.50
N PRO A 21 -9.25 1.79 2.96
CA PRO A 21 -8.15 1.52 2.06
C PRO A 21 -8.36 2.27 0.74
N ARG A 22 -7.32 2.93 0.26
CA ARG A 22 -7.28 3.65 -1.02
C ARG A 22 -6.10 3.12 -1.82
N VAL A 23 -6.33 2.78 -3.09
CA VAL A 23 -5.25 2.39 -4.01
C VAL A 23 -4.31 3.56 -4.23
N ASN A 24 -3.00 3.33 -4.17
CA ASN A 24 -2.01 4.30 -4.59
C ASN A 24 -1.92 4.38 -6.11
N LYS A 25 -1.61 5.56 -6.64
CA LYS A 25 -1.33 5.69 -8.07
C LYS A 25 -0.03 4.93 -8.40
N PRO A 26 0.02 4.17 -9.51
CA PRO A 26 1.25 3.50 -9.95
C PRO A 26 2.42 4.48 -10.03
N ASP A 27 3.59 4.06 -9.56
CA ASP A 27 4.85 4.80 -9.58
C ASP A 27 4.86 6.12 -8.81
N SER A 28 3.80 6.40 -8.04
CA SER A 28 3.80 7.48 -7.05
C SER A 28 4.87 7.25 -6.01
N LYS A 29 5.32 8.32 -5.34
CA LYS A 29 6.34 8.24 -4.29
C LYS A 29 6.01 7.15 -3.26
N LEU A 30 4.77 7.15 -2.76
CA LEU A 30 4.32 6.20 -1.74
C LEU A 30 4.21 4.76 -2.26
N ASP A 31 3.74 4.57 -3.50
CA ASP A 31 3.72 3.24 -4.13
C ASP A 31 5.14 2.65 -4.24
N ARG A 32 6.12 3.46 -4.67
CA ARG A 32 7.53 3.02 -4.76
C ARG A 32 8.12 2.68 -3.40
N GLU A 33 7.84 3.49 -2.38
CA GLU A 33 8.31 3.26 -1.02
C GLU A 33 7.73 1.96 -0.45
N GLN A 34 6.42 1.75 -0.56
CA GLN A 34 5.74 0.54 -0.11
C GLN A 34 6.15 -0.72 -0.87
N ARG A 35 6.34 -0.63 -2.20
CA ARG A 35 6.87 -1.74 -2.99
C ARG A 35 8.28 -2.12 -2.54
N LYS A 36 9.12 -1.12 -2.23
CA LYS A 36 10.49 -1.33 -1.74
C LYS A 36 10.51 -1.92 -0.33
N SER A 37 9.58 -1.55 0.55
CA SER A 37 9.45 -2.14 1.89
C SER A 37 8.72 -3.48 1.92
N GLY A 38 7.99 -3.84 0.85
CA GLY A 38 7.18 -5.05 0.78
C GLY A 38 5.79 -4.90 1.42
N GLU A 39 5.34 -3.67 1.65
CA GLU A 39 4.13 -3.33 2.43
C GLU A 39 2.97 -2.88 1.53
N TYR A 40 2.31 -3.84 0.89
CA TYR A 40 1.30 -3.55 -0.14
C TYR A 40 -0.09 -3.16 0.40
N TYR A 41 -0.39 -3.35 1.69
CA TYR A 41 -1.71 -3.04 2.24
C TYR A 41 -1.66 -2.08 3.43
N TYR A 42 -0.90 -2.43 4.46
CA TYR A 42 -0.66 -1.63 5.68
C TYR A 42 0.77 -1.88 6.17
N THR A 43 1.43 -0.85 6.67
CA THR A 43 2.53 -0.98 7.64
C THR A 43 1.90 -1.47 8.96
N PRO A 44 2.45 -2.50 9.63
CA PRO A 44 2.07 -2.77 11.02
C PRO A 44 2.25 -1.46 11.81
N GLU A 45 1.19 -0.98 12.47
CA GLU A 45 1.33 0.07 13.47
C GLU A 45 2.26 -0.51 14.57
N GLU A 46 3.34 0.21 14.93
CA GLU A 46 4.09 -0.06 16.17
C GLU A 46 3.22 0.20 17.40
#